data_AF-A0A7L3NZ77-F1
#
_entry.id   AF-A0A7L3NZ77-F1
#
_cell.length_a   1.000
_cell.length_b   1.000
_cell.length_c   1.000
_cell.angle_alpha   90.00
_cell.angle_beta   90.00
_cell.angle_gamma   90.00
#
_symmetry.space_group_name_H-M   'P 1'
#
loop_
_entity.id
_entity.type
_entity.pdbx_description
1 polymer ?
#
loop_
_entity_poly.entity_id
_entity_poly.type
_entity_poly.pdbx_seq_one_letter_code
_entity_poly.pdbx_strand_id
1 'polypeptide(L)'
;QSFMYQLLKGLAFCHSRNVLHRDLKPQNLLINRNGELKLADFGLARAFGIPVRCYSAEVVTLWYRPPDVLFGAKLYSTSIDMWSAGCIFAGTLGVPGGPGGPWGPWNSPPVPPELANAGRPLFPGNDVDDQLKRIFRYPWEWGNGKLQDWGSPGNRDSPLGMGITPYPMYPATTSLVNVVPKLNATGRDLLQNLLKCNPVQRISAEEALQHPYFTDFCPP
;
A
#
# COMPACT_ATOMS: atom_id res chain seq x y z
N GLN A 1 15.34 -15.98 5.28
CA GLN A 1 13.97 -15.59 5.71
C GLN A 1 13.49 -14.46 4.80
N SER A 2 12.26 -14.52 4.27
CA SER A 2 11.77 -13.52 3.30
C SER A 2 11.64 -12.11 3.94
N PHE A 3 12.09 -11.07 3.24
CA PHE A 3 11.95 -9.66 3.67
C PHE A 3 10.49 -9.31 4.00
N MET A 4 9.57 -9.69 3.11
CA MET A 4 8.13 -9.42 3.28
C MET A 4 7.56 -10.14 4.51
N TYR A 5 8.03 -11.36 4.78
CA TYR A 5 7.60 -12.11 5.96
C TYR A 5 8.01 -11.40 7.25
N GLN A 6 9.25 -10.89 7.33
CA GLN A 6 9.72 -10.16 8.50
C GLN A 6 8.98 -8.83 8.70
N LEU A 7 8.69 -8.10 7.60
CA LEU A 7 7.88 -6.89 7.62
C LEU A 7 6.48 -7.17 8.19
N LEU A 8 5.76 -8.16 7.63
CA LEU A 8 4.41 -8.52 8.09
C LEU A 8 4.41 -9.02 9.53
N LYS A 9 5.43 -9.77 9.95
CA LYS A 9 5.58 -10.22 11.34
C LYS A 9 5.73 -9.04 12.30
N GLY A 10 6.54 -8.03 11.93
CA GLY A 10 6.67 -6.79 12.69
C GLY A 10 5.35 -6.02 12.79
N LEU A 11 4.59 -5.95 11.69
CA LEU A 11 3.29 -5.28 11.66
C LEU A 11 2.23 -6.01 12.46
N ALA A 12 2.11 -7.34 12.34
CA ALA A 12 1.20 -8.14 13.15
C ALA A 12 1.48 -7.96 14.66
N PHE A 13 2.75 -7.87 15.05
CA PHE A 13 3.13 -7.58 16.44
C PHE A 13 2.67 -6.19 16.91
N CYS A 14 2.80 -5.17 16.06
CA CYS A 14 2.32 -3.80 16.37
C CYS A 14 0.79 -3.76 16.44
N HIS A 15 0.13 -4.33 15.43
CA HIS A 15 -1.33 -4.32 15.28
C HIS A 15 -2.03 -5.07 16.42
N SER A 16 -1.50 -6.21 16.87
CA SER A 16 -2.00 -6.94 18.06
C SER A 16 -1.87 -6.17 19.38
N ARG A 17 -1.02 -5.14 19.42
CA ARG A 17 -0.85 -4.21 20.57
C ARG A 17 -1.57 -2.89 20.36
N ASN A 18 -2.48 -2.85 19.39
CA ASN A 18 -3.21 -1.66 18.99
C ASN A 18 -2.31 -0.50 18.53
N VAL A 19 -1.13 -0.76 17.98
CA VAL A 19 -0.20 0.28 17.49
C VAL A 19 -0.24 0.34 15.96
N LEU A 20 -0.52 1.52 15.42
CA LEU A 20 -0.38 1.83 13.99
C LEU A 20 0.99 2.46 13.73
N HIS A 21 1.69 2.04 12.67
CA HIS A 21 2.99 2.62 12.31
C HIS A 21 2.83 4.00 11.62
N ARG A 22 1.97 4.08 10.61
CA ARG A 22 1.57 5.31 9.88
C ARG A 22 2.67 6.05 9.11
N ASP A 23 3.91 5.60 9.14
CA ASP A 23 4.95 6.08 8.22
C ASP A 23 5.82 4.95 7.67
N LEU A 24 5.17 3.89 7.16
CA LEU A 24 5.90 2.82 6.51
C LEU A 24 6.46 3.30 5.17
N LYS A 25 7.79 3.28 5.08
CA LYS A 25 8.58 3.57 3.88
C LYS A 25 9.92 2.83 3.99
N PRO A 26 10.64 2.58 2.87
CA PRO A 26 11.90 1.83 2.89
C PRO A 26 12.94 2.38 3.87
N GLN A 27 12.99 3.70 4.08
CA GLN A 27 13.92 4.34 5.02
C GLN A 27 13.66 3.93 6.48
N ASN A 28 12.43 3.58 6.82
CA ASN A 28 12.01 3.16 8.16
C ASN A 28 12.12 1.63 8.35
N LEU A 29 12.69 0.92 7.37
CA LEU A 29 12.95 -0.53 7.42
C LEU A 29 14.44 -0.78 7.53
N LEU A 30 14.92 -0.98 8.75
CA LEU A 30 16.34 -1.21 9.01
C LEU A 30 16.67 -2.68 8.80
N ILE A 31 17.69 -2.96 7.99
CA ILE A 31 18.18 -4.31 7.72
C ILE A 31 19.61 -4.42 8.26
N ASN A 32 19.87 -5.42 9.10
CA ASN A 32 21.23 -5.69 9.57
C ASN A 32 22.00 -6.60 8.60
N ARG A 33 23.30 -6.83 8.88
CA ARG A 33 24.17 -7.69 8.05
C ARG A 33 23.71 -9.15 7.95
N ASN A 34 22.89 -9.60 8.90
CA ASN A 34 22.33 -10.95 8.91
C ASN A 34 21.03 -11.04 8.09
N GLY A 35 20.58 -9.93 7.49
CA GLY A 35 19.32 -9.87 6.74
C GLY A 35 18.08 -9.78 7.63
N GLU A 36 18.24 -9.43 8.91
CA GLU A 36 17.11 -9.21 9.83
C GLU A 36 16.54 -7.80 9.65
N LEU A 37 15.23 -7.73 9.46
CA LEU A 37 14.47 -6.49 9.31
C LEU A 37 13.89 -6.04 10.66
N LYS A 38 14.03 -4.75 10.96
CA LYS A 38 13.39 -4.09 12.09
C LYS A 38 12.65 -2.84 11.63
N LEU A 39 11.42 -2.68 12.12
CA LEU A 39 10.66 -1.45 11.95
C LEU A 39 11.27 -0.35 12.81
N ALA A 40 11.43 0.84 12.24
CA ALA A 40 12.00 2.01 12.89
C ALA A 40 11.11 3.24 12.69
N ASP A 41 11.41 4.29 13.44
CA ASP A 41 10.71 5.58 13.39
C ASP A 41 9.19 5.49 13.64
N PHE A 42 8.86 5.20 14.89
CA PHE A 42 7.50 5.29 15.42
C PHE A 42 7.13 6.74 15.80
N GLY A 43 7.82 7.76 15.29
CA GLY A 43 7.56 9.17 15.59
C GLY A 43 6.15 9.63 15.18
N LEU A 44 5.57 8.95 14.19
CA LEU A 44 4.18 9.08 13.80
C LEU A 44 3.32 7.88 14.24
N ALA A 45 3.76 7.00 15.12
CA ALA A 45 2.95 5.88 15.58
C ALA A 45 1.88 6.31 16.61
N ARG A 46 0.78 5.55 16.71
CA ARG A 46 -0.29 5.86 17.69
C ARG A 46 -1.07 4.62 18.12
N ALA A 47 -1.47 4.60 19.39
CA ALA A 47 -2.41 3.61 19.89
C ALA A 47 -3.82 3.85 19.32
N PHE A 48 -4.47 2.82 18.78
CA PHE A 48 -5.88 2.87 18.37
C PHE A 48 -6.79 2.24 19.44
N GLY A 49 -8.06 2.67 19.54
CA GLY A 49 -9.04 2.10 20.48
C GLY A 49 -9.47 3.01 21.66
N ILE A 50 -8.83 4.17 21.85
CA ILE A 50 -9.34 5.24 22.71
C ILE A 50 -10.08 6.24 21.81
N PRO A 51 -11.30 6.72 22.13
CA PRO A 51 -12.00 7.67 21.28
C PRO A 51 -11.25 9.01 21.28
N VAL A 52 -10.37 9.21 20.31
CA VAL A 52 -9.63 10.46 20.13
C VAL A 52 -10.16 11.20 18.91
N ARG A 53 -10.52 12.45 19.13
CA ARG A 53 -11.03 13.38 18.12
C ARG A 53 -9.98 13.56 17.01
N CYS A 54 -10.34 13.14 15.80
CA CYS A 54 -9.70 13.48 14.52
C CYS A 54 -8.21 13.11 14.35
N TYR A 55 -7.93 12.19 13.43
CA TYR A 55 -6.58 11.99 12.89
C TYR A 55 -6.30 12.99 11.76
N SER A 56 -5.11 13.60 11.75
CA SER A 56 -4.67 14.49 10.67
C SER A 56 -4.51 13.72 9.35
N ALA A 57 -4.93 14.30 8.23
CA ALA A 57 -4.85 13.67 6.90
C ALA A 57 -3.43 13.70 6.29
N GLU A 58 -2.54 14.54 6.85
CA GLU A 58 -1.15 14.69 6.42
C GLU A 58 -0.20 13.71 7.13
N VAL A 59 -0.53 12.42 7.07
CA VAL A 59 0.30 11.36 7.64
C VAL A 59 0.68 10.39 6.51
N VAL A 60 1.84 9.76 6.60
CA VAL A 60 2.49 8.93 5.56
C VAL A 60 3.13 9.76 4.44
N THR A 61 4.36 9.42 4.06
CA THR A 61 5.00 9.88 2.82
C THR A 61 4.09 9.58 1.62
N LEU A 62 3.82 10.58 0.75
CA LEU A 62 2.76 10.55 -0.28
C LEU A 62 2.71 9.25 -1.10
N TRP A 63 3.88 8.70 -1.46
CA TRP A 63 4.01 7.52 -2.33
C TRP A 63 3.50 6.20 -1.72
N TYR A 64 3.40 6.14 -0.39
CA TYR A 64 2.98 4.95 0.36
C TYR A 64 1.61 5.14 1.03
N ARG A 65 0.93 6.26 0.75
CA ARG A 65 -0.36 6.62 1.33
C ARG A 65 -1.52 5.91 0.60
N PRO A 66 -2.49 5.32 1.32
CA PRO A 66 -3.62 4.63 0.69
C PRO A 66 -4.68 5.60 0.15
N PRO A 67 -5.54 5.14 -0.78
CA PRO A 67 -6.56 5.97 -1.42
C PRO A 67 -7.55 6.56 -0.42
N ASP A 68 -7.97 5.81 0.60
CA ASP A 68 -8.87 6.30 1.64
C ASP A 68 -8.30 7.52 2.40
N VAL A 69 -7.02 7.50 2.75
CA VAL A 69 -6.34 8.65 3.37
C VAL A 69 -6.17 9.80 2.39
N LEU A 70 -5.83 9.53 1.11
CA LEU A 70 -5.72 10.56 0.06
C LEU A 70 -7.05 11.28 -0.19
N PHE A 71 -8.17 10.57 -0.02
CA PHE A 71 -9.52 11.11 -0.03
C PHE A 71 -9.94 11.79 1.28
N GLY A 72 -9.06 11.81 2.28
CA GLY A 72 -9.21 12.57 3.52
C GLY A 72 -9.85 11.81 4.68
N ALA A 73 -9.89 10.48 4.67
CA ALA A 73 -10.82 9.70 5.48
C ALA A 73 -10.87 9.89 7.01
N LYS A 74 -10.01 10.57 7.76
CA LYS A 74 -10.10 10.82 9.24
C LYS A 74 -10.20 9.63 10.21
N LEU A 75 -10.79 8.50 9.85
CA LEU A 75 -10.84 7.25 10.61
C LEU A 75 -10.04 6.21 9.86
N TYR A 76 -9.00 5.70 10.50
CA TYR A 76 -8.06 4.75 9.89
C TYR A 76 -7.88 3.55 10.81
N SER A 77 -7.66 2.39 10.23
CA SER A 77 -7.36 1.14 10.92
C SER A 77 -5.94 0.66 10.59
N THR A 78 -5.59 -0.54 11.04
CA THR A 78 -4.37 -1.26 10.66
C THR A 78 -4.17 -1.36 9.14
N SER A 79 -5.24 -1.27 8.37
CA SER A 79 -5.24 -1.26 6.89
C SER A 79 -4.34 -0.19 6.26
N ILE A 80 -4.07 0.94 6.93
CA ILE A 80 -3.16 1.98 6.41
C ILE A 80 -1.75 1.44 6.21
N ASP A 81 -1.24 0.68 7.19
CA ASP A 81 0.09 0.10 7.15
C ASP A 81 0.15 -1.03 6.12
N MET A 82 -0.96 -1.76 5.92
CA MET A 82 -1.03 -2.87 4.97
C MET A 82 -0.88 -2.37 3.52
N TRP A 83 -1.47 -1.21 3.19
CA TRP A 83 -1.27 -0.59 1.88
C TRP A 83 0.19 -0.21 1.65
N SER A 84 0.80 0.48 2.63
CA SER A 84 2.20 0.88 2.55
C SER A 84 3.13 -0.33 2.40
N ALA A 85 2.84 -1.43 3.11
CA ALA A 85 3.57 -2.69 2.96
C ALA A 85 3.44 -3.27 1.54
N GLY A 86 2.25 -3.20 0.91
CA GLY A 86 2.05 -3.57 -0.49
C GLY A 86 2.87 -2.72 -1.46
N CYS A 87 2.92 -1.40 -1.25
CA CYS A 87 3.75 -0.50 -2.06
C CYS A 87 5.24 -0.82 -1.93
N ILE A 88 5.72 -1.15 -0.73
CA ILE A 88 7.10 -1.56 -0.47
C ILE A 88 7.38 -2.92 -1.12
N PHE A 89 6.45 -3.87 -1.01
CA PHE A 89 6.60 -5.20 -1.60
C PHE A 89 6.77 -5.12 -3.12
N ALA A 90 5.93 -4.35 -3.81
CA ALA A 90 6.07 -4.13 -5.25
C ALA A 90 7.37 -3.38 -5.59
N GLY A 91 7.74 -2.36 -4.82
CA GLY A 91 8.92 -1.53 -5.10
C GLY A 91 10.23 -2.31 -5.02
N THR A 92 10.38 -3.17 -4.00
CA THR A 92 11.57 -4.02 -3.78
C THR A 92 11.77 -5.06 -4.88
N LEU A 93 10.73 -5.42 -5.64
CA LEU A 93 10.80 -6.37 -6.74
C LEU A 93 11.25 -5.73 -8.07
N GLY A 94 11.41 -4.40 -8.10
CA GLY A 94 11.94 -3.65 -9.23
C GLY A 94 10.88 -3.38 -10.29
N VAL A 95 10.05 -2.36 -10.03
CA VAL A 95 9.14 -1.79 -11.04
C VAL A 95 9.99 -1.32 -12.24
N PRO A 96 9.73 -1.80 -13.47
CA PRO A 96 10.52 -1.42 -14.65
C PRO A 96 10.49 0.10 -14.85
N GLY A 97 11.67 0.71 -15.01
CA GLY A 97 11.79 2.11 -15.42
C GLY A 97 11.87 2.23 -16.94
N GLY A 98 11.31 3.32 -17.50
CA GLY A 98 11.46 3.69 -18.91
C GLY A 98 10.19 3.56 -19.78
N PRO A 99 10.30 3.75 -21.10
CA PRO A 99 9.18 3.86 -22.04
C PRO A 99 8.24 2.65 -22.10
N GLY A 100 8.74 1.46 -21.74
CA GLY A 100 7.96 0.22 -21.65
C GLY A 100 7.56 -0.17 -20.23
N GLY A 101 7.89 0.63 -19.22
CA GLY A 101 7.39 0.47 -17.85
C GLY A 101 5.97 1.03 -17.69
N PRO A 102 5.30 0.80 -16.54
CA PRO A 102 3.92 1.23 -16.34
C PRO A 102 3.71 2.76 -16.40
N TRP A 103 4.80 3.53 -16.37
CA TRP A 103 4.80 5.00 -16.44
C TRP A 103 5.05 5.55 -17.86
N GLY A 104 5.47 4.72 -18.81
CA GLY A 104 5.81 5.18 -20.16
C GLY A 104 7.04 6.10 -20.22
N PRO A 105 7.29 6.76 -21.38
CA PRO A 105 8.49 7.57 -21.61
C PRO A 105 8.52 8.91 -20.86
N TRP A 106 7.43 9.28 -20.19
CA TRP A 106 7.28 10.54 -19.48
C TRP A 106 7.07 10.28 -17.98
N ASN A 107 7.73 11.04 -17.11
CA ASN A 107 7.39 11.19 -15.68
C ASN A 107 7.76 10.05 -14.70
N SER A 108 8.91 9.39 -14.88
CA SER A 108 9.60 8.84 -13.71
C SER A 108 10.42 9.95 -13.07
N PRO A 109 10.06 10.50 -11.89
CA PRO A 109 10.99 11.37 -11.18
C PRO A 109 12.30 10.60 -10.94
N PRO A 110 13.46 11.30 -10.93
CA PRO A 110 14.71 10.65 -10.53
C PRO A 110 14.47 9.96 -9.19
N VAL A 111 14.84 8.69 -9.10
CA VAL A 111 14.83 7.99 -7.82
C VAL A 111 15.74 8.81 -6.91
N PRO A 112 15.26 9.33 -5.77
CA PRO A 112 16.13 10.04 -4.85
C PRO A 112 17.36 9.17 -4.55
N PRO A 113 18.57 9.74 -4.44
CA PRO A 113 19.78 8.95 -4.22
C PRO A 113 19.65 8.00 -3.03
N GLU A 114 18.90 8.40 -1.98
CA GLU A 114 18.59 7.56 -0.82
C GLU A 114 17.74 6.31 -1.10
N LEU A 115 17.05 6.23 -2.24
CA LEU A 115 16.20 5.10 -2.64
C LEU A 115 16.81 4.27 -3.79
N ALA A 116 18.00 4.63 -4.27
CA ALA A 116 18.67 3.94 -5.38
C ALA A 116 18.89 2.43 -5.12
N ASN A 117 19.00 2.04 -3.85
CA ASN A 117 19.23 0.65 -3.42
C ASN A 117 17.95 -0.11 -3.00
N ALA A 118 16.79 0.55 -2.92
CA ALA A 118 15.55 -0.04 -2.39
C ALA A 118 14.53 -0.47 -3.47
N GLY A 119 14.86 -0.26 -4.74
CA GLY A 119 13.92 -0.40 -5.87
C GLY A 119 13.12 0.88 -6.13
N ARG A 120 12.30 0.87 -7.17
CA ARG A 120 11.50 2.05 -7.58
C ARG A 120 10.15 2.06 -6.86
N PRO A 121 9.67 3.20 -6.35
CA PRO A 121 8.34 3.29 -5.75
C PRO A 121 7.25 2.90 -6.74
N LEU A 122 6.23 2.20 -6.25
CA LEU A 122 5.09 1.78 -7.07
C LEU A 122 4.17 2.95 -7.45
N PHE A 123 4.09 4.02 -6.66
CA PHE A 123 3.27 5.17 -7.00
C PHE A 123 4.04 6.46 -6.63
N PRO A 124 4.93 6.97 -7.50
CA PRO A 124 5.65 8.19 -7.23
C PRO A 124 4.84 9.42 -7.66
N GLY A 125 3.74 9.71 -6.98
CA GLY A 125 2.94 10.91 -7.20
C GLY A 125 3.67 12.19 -6.77
N ASN A 126 3.47 13.27 -7.52
CA ASN A 126 4.02 14.60 -7.18
C ASN A 126 3.11 15.39 -6.23
N ASP A 127 1.81 15.10 -6.26
CA ASP A 127 0.79 15.66 -5.39
C ASP A 127 -0.33 14.62 -5.16
N VAL A 128 -1.36 14.97 -4.38
CA VAL A 128 -2.46 14.05 -4.05
C VAL A 128 -3.22 13.59 -5.30
N ASP A 129 -3.42 14.48 -6.27
CA ASP A 129 -4.16 14.19 -7.49
C ASP A 129 -3.34 13.28 -8.42
N ASP A 130 -2.07 13.58 -8.65
CA ASP A 130 -1.15 12.71 -9.39
C ASP A 130 -1.01 11.33 -8.71
N GLN A 131 -0.95 11.29 -7.38
CA GLN A 131 -0.91 10.03 -6.63
C GLN A 131 -2.16 9.18 -6.87
N LEU A 132 -3.35 9.76 -6.78
CA LEU A 132 -4.62 9.07 -7.04
C LEU A 132 -4.71 8.60 -8.50
N LYS A 133 -4.31 9.42 -9.47
CA LYS A 133 -4.23 9.03 -10.89
C LYS A 133 -3.34 7.81 -11.11
N ARG A 134 -2.18 7.77 -10.46
CA ARG A 134 -1.24 6.65 -10.54
C ARG A 134 -1.79 5.39 -9.90
N ILE A 135 -2.45 5.51 -8.75
CA ILE A 135 -3.13 4.39 -8.09
C ILE A 135 -4.22 3.83 -9.01
N PHE A 136 -5.12 4.66 -9.53
CA PHE A 136 -6.28 4.20 -10.30
C PHE A 136 -5.99 3.78 -11.75
N ARG A 137 -4.74 3.91 -12.22
CA ARG A 137 -4.33 3.42 -13.55
C ARG A 137 -4.32 1.89 -13.66
N TYR A 138 -4.28 1.18 -12.53
CA TYR A 138 -4.15 -0.27 -12.49
C TYR A 138 -5.51 -0.97 -12.28
N PRO A 139 -5.71 -2.16 -12.88
CA PRO A 139 -6.81 -3.07 -12.64
C PRO A 139 -6.60 -3.76 -11.30
N TRP A 140 -6.73 -3.01 -10.21
CA TRP A 140 -7.14 -3.64 -8.96
C TRP A 140 -8.51 -4.26 -9.25
N GLU A 141 -8.76 -5.48 -8.78
CA GLU A 141 -10.12 -6.01 -8.83
C GLU A 141 -10.99 -5.11 -7.94
N TRP A 142 -11.58 -4.08 -8.54
CA TRP A 142 -12.73 -3.36 -8.02
C TRP A 142 -13.80 -4.43 -7.91
N GLY A 143 -13.91 -5.10 -6.75
CA GLY A 143 -14.76 -6.27 -6.62
C GLY A 143 -16.18 -5.94 -7.05
N ASN A 144 -16.57 -6.35 -8.26
CA ASN A 144 -17.84 -6.16 -8.97
C ASN A 144 -18.59 -4.80 -8.86
N GLY A 145 -18.09 -3.82 -8.12
CA GLY A 145 -18.73 -2.55 -7.83
C GLY A 145 -18.14 -1.46 -8.69
N LYS A 146 -18.98 -0.87 -9.53
CA LYS A 146 -18.62 0.30 -10.33
C LYS A 146 -18.25 1.42 -9.37
N LEU A 147 -17.27 2.25 -9.76
CA LEU A 147 -16.88 3.50 -9.07
C LEU A 147 -18.06 4.39 -8.64
N GLN A 148 -19.22 4.22 -9.27
CA GLN A 148 -20.49 4.89 -8.93
C GLN A 148 -20.94 4.69 -7.48
N ASP A 149 -20.62 3.55 -6.85
CA ASP A 149 -21.11 3.28 -5.49
C ASP A 149 -20.35 4.06 -4.41
N TRP A 150 -19.20 4.64 -4.75
CA TRP A 150 -18.30 5.30 -3.80
C TRP A 150 -18.53 6.81 -3.65
N GLY A 151 -19.01 7.48 -4.71
CA GLY A 151 -19.22 8.94 -4.76
C GLY A 151 -20.69 9.38 -4.77
N SER A 152 -21.64 8.44 -4.72
CA SER A 152 -23.07 8.77 -4.75
C SER A 152 -23.51 9.44 -3.44
N PRO A 153 -24.05 10.68 -3.48
CA PRO A 153 -24.62 11.31 -2.30
C PRO A 153 -25.77 10.44 -1.76
N GLY A 154 -25.58 9.86 -0.57
CA GLY A 154 -26.62 9.06 0.10
C GLY A 154 -26.31 7.56 0.26
N ASN A 155 -25.18 7.04 -0.22
CA ASN A 155 -24.79 5.67 0.10
C ASN A 155 -24.27 5.56 1.54
N ARG A 156 -25.09 5.03 2.44
CA ARG A 156 -24.75 4.83 3.87
C ARG A 156 -23.67 3.77 4.10
N ASP A 157 -23.45 2.90 3.11
CA ASP A 157 -22.40 1.88 3.11
C ASP A 157 -21.13 2.36 2.39
N SER A 158 -21.04 3.64 1.99
CA SER A 158 -19.82 4.21 1.41
C SER A 158 -18.70 4.17 2.46
N PRO A 159 -17.60 3.42 2.22
CA PRO A 159 -16.51 3.26 3.18
C PRO A 159 -15.80 4.57 3.54
N LEU A 160 -16.05 5.64 2.76
CA LEU A 160 -15.39 6.94 2.90
C LEU A 160 -16.29 8.02 3.51
N GLY A 161 -17.61 7.81 3.62
CA GLY A 161 -18.56 8.73 4.25
C GLY A 161 -18.56 10.19 3.75
N MET A 162 -17.78 10.51 2.71
CA MET A 162 -17.58 11.85 2.20
C MET A 162 -18.09 11.90 0.77
N GLY A 163 -18.85 12.96 0.44
CA GLY A 163 -19.29 13.24 -0.92
C GLY A 163 -18.11 13.61 -1.82
N ILE A 164 -17.32 12.61 -2.21
CA ILE A 164 -16.15 12.78 -3.05
C ILE A 164 -16.62 12.95 -4.50
N THR A 165 -16.07 13.96 -5.17
CA THR A 165 -16.23 14.16 -6.62
C THR A 165 -15.83 12.90 -7.38
N PRO A 166 -16.65 12.37 -8.30
CA PRO A 166 -16.33 11.16 -9.03
C PRO A 166 -14.99 11.33 -9.76
N TYR A 167 -13.99 10.54 -9.36
CA TYR A 167 -12.71 10.51 -10.04
C TYR A 167 -12.91 9.90 -11.44
N PRO A 168 -12.25 10.40 -12.50
CA PRO A 168 -12.41 9.82 -13.83
C PRO A 168 -12.05 8.34 -13.82
N MET A 169 -12.94 7.51 -14.37
CA MET A 169 -12.67 6.09 -14.60
C MET A 169 -11.50 5.97 -15.57
N TYR A 170 -10.36 5.48 -15.09
CA TYR A 170 -9.26 5.10 -15.97
C TYR A 170 -9.52 3.68 -16.47
N PRO A 171 -9.49 3.42 -17.80
CA PRO A 171 -9.58 2.07 -18.30
C PRO A 171 -8.39 1.29 -17.71
N ALA A 172 -8.71 0.22 -17.01
CA ALA A 172 -7.76 -0.56 -16.25
C ALA A 172 -6.91 -1.41 -17.20
N THR A 173 -5.93 -0.77 -17.83
CA THR A 173 -5.21 -1.29 -19.00
C THR A 173 -3.91 -2.01 -18.66
N THR A 174 -3.44 -1.94 -17.41
CA THR A 174 -2.08 -2.38 -17.03
C THR A 174 -2.09 -3.64 -16.18
N SER A 175 -1.73 -4.80 -16.73
CA SER A 175 -1.60 -6.05 -15.96
C SER A 175 -0.47 -5.98 -14.92
N LEU A 176 -0.73 -6.46 -13.69
CA LEU A 176 0.28 -6.57 -12.62
C LEU A 176 1.48 -7.43 -13.02
N VAL A 177 1.32 -8.36 -13.97
CA VAL A 177 2.42 -9.16 -14.52
C VAL A 177 3.52 -8.27 -15.12
N ASN A 178 3.14 -7.15 -15.73
CA ASN A 178 4.10 -6.20 -16.33
C ASN A 178 4.72 -5.26 -15.29
N VAL A 179 4.09 -5.13 -14.12
CA VAL A 179 4.51 -4.21 -13.03
C VAL A 179 5.52 -4.88 -12.12
N VAL A 180 5.26 -6.15 -11.76
CA VAL A 180 6.09 -6.96 -10.88
C VAL A 180 6.44 -8.28 -11.58
N PRO A 181 7.23 -8.26 -12.68
CA PRO A 181 7.50 -9.44 -13.50
C PRO A 181 8.26 -10.53 -12.75
N LYS A 182 8.97 -10.18 -11.67
CA LYS A 182 9.70 -11.13 -10.82
C LYS A 182 8.82 -11.90 -9.85
N LEU A 183 7.55 -11.52 -9.71
CA LEU A 183 6.64 -12.10 -8.73
C LEU A 183 5.84 -13.25 -9.36
N ASN A 184 5.81 -14.41 -8.71
CA ASN A 184 4.99 -15.55 -9.16
C ASN A 184 3.49 -15.28 -8.95
N ALA A 185 2.63 -16.21 -9.39
CA ALA A 185 1.17 -16.05 -9.28
C ALA A 185 0.72 -15.82 -7.83
N THR A 186 1.21 -16.65 -6.90
CA THR A 186 0.88 -16.56 -5.47
C THR A 186 1.34 -15.25 -4.83
N GLY A 187 2.49 -14.71 -5.24
CA GLY A 187 2.97 -13.42 -4.77
C GLY A 187 2.14 -12.25 -5.32
N ARG A 188 1.70 -12.34 -6.58
CA ARG A 188 0.80 -11.32 -7.17
C ARG A 188 -0.56 -11.32 -6.48
N ASP A 189 -1.07 -12.49 -6.11
CA ASP A 189 -2.29 -12.63 -5.32
C ASP A 189 -2.15 -11.98 -3.92
N LEU A 190 -1.04 -12.23 -3.21
CA LEU A 190 -0.75 -11.53 -1.96
C LEU A 190 -0.68 -10.01 -2.17
N LEU A 191 -0.01 -9.56 -3.23
CA LEU A 191 0.11 -8.13 -3.55
C LEU A 191 -1.26 -7.49 -3.86
N GLN A 192 -2.15 -8.20 -4.55
CA GLN A 192 -3.51 -7.72 -4.82
C GLN A 192 -4.32 -7.57 -3.54
N ASN A 193 -4.21 -8.53 -2.61
CA ASN A 193 -4.84 -8.44 -1.29
C ASN A 193 -4.23 -7.30 -0.43
N LEU A 194 -2.92 -7.09 -0.58
CA LEU A 194 -2.11 -5.89 -0.25
C LEU A 194 -2.79 -4.56 -0.56
N LEU A 195 -3.06 -4.39 -1.85
CA LEU A 195 -3.36 -3.12 -2.50
C LEU A 195 -4.86 -2.95 -2.81
N LYS A 196 -5.74 -3.55 -2.00
CA LYS A 196 -7.18 -3.27 -2.11
C LYS A 196 -7.47 -1.83 -1.71
N CYS A 197 -8.20 -1.13 -2.58
CA CYS A 197 -8.60 0.26 -2.33
C CYS A 197 -9.55 0.37 -1.14
N ASN A 198 -10.49 -0.57 -0.98
CA ASN A 198 -11.35 -0.63 0.19
C ASN A 198 -10.55 -1.10 1.42
N PRO A 199 -10.37 -0.23 2.44
CA PRO A 199 -9.61 -0.61 3.64
C PRO A 199 -10.26 -1.78 4.41
N VAL A 200 -11.57 -2.00 4.28
CA VAL A 200 -12.29 -3.11 4.92
C VAL A 200 -11.99 -4.44 4.23
N GLN A 201 -11.73 -4.44 2.92
CA GLN A 201 -11.44 -5.67 2.18
C GLN A 201 -9.93 -5.99 2.15
N ARG A 202 -9.09 -5.06 2.62
CA ARG A 202 -7.62 -5.18 2.61
C ARG A 202 -7.19 -6.20 3.65
N ILE A 203 -6.33 -7.14 3.26
CA ILE A 203 -5.86 -8.23 4.12
C ILE A 203 -5.12 -7.69 5.35
N SER A 204 -5.35 -8.28 6.51
CA SER A 204 -4.60 -7.95 7.73
C SER A 204 -3.20 -8.56 7.74
N ALA A 205 -2.32 -8.07 8.61
CA ALA A 205 -0.96 -8.63 8.73
C ALA A 205 -0.97 -10.10 9.19
N GLU A 206 -1.93 -10.46 10.05
CA GLU A 206 -2.07 -11.83 10.57
C GLU A 206 -2.54 -12.81 9.48
N GLU A 207 -3.56 -12.43 8.71
CA GLU A 207 -4.03 -13.23 7.57
C GLU A 207 -2.95 -13.32 6.47
N ALA A 208 -2.23 -12.22 6.21
CA ALA A 208 -1.17 -12.19 5.22
C ALA A 208 -0.02 -13.16 5.56
N LEU A 209 0.30 -13.34 6.84
CA LEU A 209 1.32 -14.30 7.29
C LEU A 209 0.91 -15.76 7.04
N GLN A 210 -0.39 -16.04 6.95
CA GLN A 210 -0.94 -17.35 6.63
C GLN A 210 -1.11 -17.59 5.11
N HIS A 211 -0.78 -16.60 4.29
CA HIS A 211 -0.95 -16.68 2.85
C HIS A 211 -0.09 -17.79 2.23
N PRO A 212 -0.58 -18.51 1.20
CA PRO A 212 0.21 -19.52 0.46
C PRO A 212 1.52 -19.02 -0.16
N TYR A 213 1.75 -17.71 -0.15
CA TYR A 213 3.02 -17.14 -0.62
C TYR A 213 4.18 -17.46 0.34
N PHE A 214 3.88 -17.72 1.61
CA PHE A 214 4.89 -17.97 2.65
C PHE A 214 5.11 -19.45 2.99
N THR A 215 4.29 -20.36 2.45
CA THR A 215 4.37 -21.80 2.75
C THR A 215 5.71 -22.40 2.35
N ASP A 216 6.30 -21.93 1.25
CA ASP A 216 7.61 -22.42 0.77
C ASP A 216 8.80 -21.84 1.56
N PHE A 217 8.57 -20.80 2.38
CA PHE A 217 9.64 -20.08 3.11
C PHE A 217 9.73 -20.45 4.59
N CYS A 218 8.70 -21.08 5.15
CA CYS A 218 8.65 -21.60 6.51
C CYS A 218 7.92 -22.95 6.49
N PRO A 219 8.64 -24.08 6.34
CA PRO A 219 8.05 -25.39 6.57
C PRO A 219 7.48 -25.45 8.00
N PRO A 220 6.39 -26.21 8.21
CA PRO A 220 5.76 -26.36 9.52
C PRO A 220 6.71 -26.92 10.59
#